data_AF-A0A8X6VEU4-F1
#
_entry.id   AF-A0A8X6VEU4-F1
#
_cell.length_a   1.000
_cell.length_b   1.000
_cell.length_c   1.000
_cell.angle_alpha   90.00
_cell.angle_beta   90.00
_cell.angle_gamma   90.00
#
_symmetry.space_group_name_H-M   'P 1'
#
loop_
_entity.id
_entity.type
_entity.pdbx_description
1 polymer ?
#
loop_
_entity_poly.entity_id
_entity_poly.type
_entity_poly.pdbx_seq_one_letter_code
_entity_poly.pdbx_strand_id
1 'polypeptide(L)'
;MAGYQDYKHPFLSIVHSDGLGELQLDYATPHTFRIATQWLREHSSKFRHFRWPPKFPDMNIIDDIWDALQRSVQKRSPPPLTSTDLWTALQDSWCQLPPALLQTLIESMPRHVVALLRARGGST
;
A
#
# COMPACT_ATOMS: atom_id res chain seq x y z
N MET A 1 -13.67 25.91 -1.15
CA MET A 1 -13.24 24.56 -1.57
C MET A 1 -12.63 23.89 -0.36
N ALA A 2 -13.28 22.84 0.15
CA ALA A 2 -12.89 22.16 1.38
C ALA A 2 -11.49 21.53 1.24
N GLY A 3 -10.66 21.75 2.26
CA GLY A 3 -9.27 21.31 2.29
C GLY A 3 -9.15 19.80 2.22
N TYR A 4 -8.41 19.33 1.23
CA TYR A 4 -7.87 17.99 1.22
C TYR A 4 -6.86 17.93 2.37
N GLN A 5 -7.17 17.25 3.47
CA GLN A 5 -6.14 16.99 4.48
C GLN A 5 -5.06 16.13 3.82
N ASP A 6 -3.83 16.60 3.82
CA ASP A 6 -2.70 15.86 3.30
C ASP A 6 -2.26 14.83 4.35
N TYR A 7 -2.91 13.68 4.37
CA TYR A 7 -2.56 12.57 5.27
C TYR A 7 -1.27 11.84 4.84
N LYS A 8 -0.78 12.09 3.62
CA LYS A 8 0.40 11.41 3.07
C LYS A 8 1.70 12.07 3.50
N HIS A 9 1.70 13.40 3.57
CA HIS A 9 2.89 14.18 3.92
C HIS A 9 3.40 13.97 5.36
N PRO A 10 2.55 13.87 6.41
CA PRO A 10 2.99 13.53 7.76
C PRO A 10 3.55 12.10 7.86
N PHE A 11 2.97 11.15 7.14
CA PHE A 11 3.43 9.75 7.20
C PHE A 11 4.81 9.58 6.56
N LEU A 12 5.06 10.22 5.42
CA LEU A 12 6.34 10.15 4.73
C LEU A 12 7.48 10.86 5.49
N SER A 13 7.19 11.96 6.18
CA SER A 13 8.19 12.64 7.01
C SER A 13 8.57 11.86 8.28
N ILE A 14 7.65 11.02 8.79
CA ILE A 14 7.89 10.14 9.95
C ILE A 14 8.74 8.92 9.56
N VAL A 15 8.51 8.34 8.37
CA VAL A 15 9.14 7.07 7.98
C VAL A 15 10.44 7.26 7.17
N HIS A 16 10.56 8.34 6.39
CA HIS A 16 11.70 8.61 5.51
C HIS A 16 12.21 10.05 5.65
N SER A 17 12.79 10.37 6.81
CA SER A 17 13.36 11.71 7.09
C SER A 17 14.58 12.07 6.24
N ASP A 18 15.16 11.09 5.54
CA ASP A 18 16.33 11.24 4.66
C ASP A 18 15.97 11.60 3.20
N GLY A 19 14.68 11.63 2.86
CA GLY A 19 14.19 11.91 1.51
C GLY A 19 14.45 10.79 0.49
N LEU A 20 14.83 9.59 0.95
CA LEU A 20 15.10 8.43 0.09
C LEU A 20 13.89 7.52 -0.09
N GLY A 21 12.75 7.85 0.51
CA GLY A 21 11.52 7.07 0.38
C GLY A 21 11.06 6.97 -1.08
N GLU A 22 10.65 5.77 -1.48
CA GLU A 22 10.01 5.53 -2.78
C GLU A 22 8.53 5.23 -2.59
N LEU A 23 7.68 5.88 -3.39
CA LEU A 23 6.24 5.66 -3.37
C LEU A 23 5.81 4.83 -4.59
N GLN A 24 5.34 3.61 -4.32
CA GLN A 24 4.66 2.73 -5.28
C GLN A 24 3.14 2.98 -5.25
N LEU A 25 2.52 3.02 -6.43
CA LEU A 25 1.06 3.10 -6.63
C LEU A 25 0.64 2.07 -7.68
N ASP A 26 -0.62 1.62 -7.64
CA ASP A 26 -1.17 0.53 -8.47
C ASP A 26 -1.65 0.96 -9.88
N TYR A 27 -1.34 2.18 -10.32
CA TYR A 27 -1.81 2.77 -11.60
C TYR A 27 -3.32 2.70 -11.85
N ALA A 28 -4.17 2.50 -10.83
CA ALA A 28 -5.61 2.59 -11.03
C ALA A 28 -5.98 3.99 -11.57
N THR A 29 -7.03 4.07 -12.38
CA THR A 29 -7.45 5.31 -13.08
C THR A 29 -7.47 6.55 -12.18
N PRO A 30 -7.97 6.50 -10.92
CA PRO A 30 -7.94 7.64 -10.01
C PRO A 30 -6.53 8.14 -9.66
N HIS A 31 -5.54 7.24 -9.59
CA HIS A 31 -4.14 7.56 -9.29
C HIS A 31 -3.35 8.10 -10.48
N THR A 32 -3.82 7.84 -11.70
CA THR A 32 -3.29 8.44 -12.94
C THR A 32 -3.93 9.78 -13.29
N PHE A 33 -4.96 10.20 -12.54
CA PHE A 33 -5.70 11.43 -12.81
C PHE A 33 -4.82 12.68 -12.59
N ARG A 34 -5.15 13.76 -13.30
CA ARG A 34 -4.34 15.00 -13.34
C ARG A 34 -4.01 15.56 -11.96
N ILE A 35 -4.96 15.48 -11.03
CA ILE A 35 -4.78 16.00 -9.65
C ILE A 35 -3.77 15.15 -8.88
N ALA A 36 -3.87 13.83 -8.95
CA ALA A 36 -2.94 12.92 -8.28
C ALA A 36 -1.51 13.06 -8.84
N THR A 37 -1.38 13.16 -10.16
CA THR A 37 -0.09 13.35 -10.84
C THR A 37 0.52 14.74 -10.63
N GLN A 38 -0.30 15.76 -10.37
CA GLN A 38 0.16 17.09 -9.97
C GLN A 38 0.70 17.08 -8.53
N TRP A 39 -0.04 16.49 -7.59
CA TRP A 39 0.42 16.38 -6.19
C TRP A 39 1.75 15.62 -6.08
N LEU A 40 1.92 14.53 -6.85
CA LEU A 40 3.20 13.79 -6.93
C LEU A 40 4.36 14.66 -7.43
N ARG A 41 4.11 15.58 -8.36
CA ARG A 41 5.14 16.51 -8.87
C ARG A 41 5.52 17.55 -7.83
N GLU A 42 4.52 18.14 -7.17
CA GLU A 42 4.73 19.14 -6.11
C GLU A 42 5.55 18.59 -4.92
N HIS A 43 5.50 17.28 -4.69
CA HIS A 43 6.20 16.61 -3.58
C HIS A 43 7.43 15.79 -4.01
N SER A 44 7.85 15.89 -5.27
CA SER A 44 8.98 15.11 -5.82
C SER A 44 10.35 15.38 -5.18
N SER A 45 10.48 16.47 -4.42
CA SER A 45 11.69 16.77 -3.62
C SER A 45 11.77 15.97 -2.32
N LYS A 46 10.68 15.32 -1.89
CA LYS A 46 10.59 14.60 -0.61
C LYS A 46 10.62 13.08 -0.75
N PHE A 47 10.20 12.58 -1.90
CA PHE A 47 10.19 11.15 -2.20
C PHE A 47 10.26 10.93 -3.70
N ARG A 48 10.75 9.76 -4.09
CA ARG A 48 10.78 9.34 -5.49
C ARG A 48 9.51 8.59 -5.82
N HIS A 49 8.93 8.87 -6.98
CA HIS A 49 7.88 8.02 -7.51
C HIS A 49 8.51 6.78 -8.15
N PHE A 50 8.18 5.61 -7.63
CA PHE A 50 8.62 4.35 -8.19
C PHE A 50 7.86 4.09 -9.49
N ARG A 51 8.55 4.19 -10.64
CA ARG A 51 7.96 3.92 -11.95
C ARG A 51 7.85 2.43 -12.15
N TRP A 52 6.62 1.94 -12.14
CA TRP A 52 6.28 0.55 -12.25
C TRP A 52 5.45 0.28 -13.52
N PRO A 53 5.53 -0.90 -14.15
CA PRO A 53 4.68 -1.18 -15.30
C PRO A 53 3.21 -1.37 -14.88
N PRO A 54 2.26 -0.66 -15.49
CA PRO A 54 0.84 -0.85 -15.22
C PRO A 54 0.40 -2.26 -15.61
N LYS A 55 -0.53 -2.86 -14.82
CA LYS A 55 -1.18 -4.18 -15.00
C LYS A 55 -0.57 -5.40 -14.27
N PHE A 56 0.21 -5.22 -13.20
CA PHE A 56 0.69 -6.35 -12.39
C PHE A 56 0.18 -6.28 -10.95
N PRO A 57 -1.08 -6.71 -10.70
CA PRO A 57 -1.67 -6.73 -9.36
C PRO A 57 -0.92 -7.69 -8.42
N ASP A 58 -0.40 -8.81 -8.95
CA ASP A 58 0.40 -9.83 -8.23
C ASP A 58 1.70 -9.26 -7.60
N MET A 59 2.00 -7.99 -7.86
CA MET A 59 3.19 -7.27 -7.38
C MET A 59 2.88 -6.11 -6.43
N ASN A 60 1.62 -5.98 -6.03
CA ASN A 60 1.18 -4.97 -5.08
C ASN A 60 1.17 -5.56 -3.66
N ILE A 61 2.26 -5.35 -2.91
CA ILE A 61 2.41 -5.84 -1.51
C ILE A 61 1.22 -5.44 -0.62
N ILE A 62 0.52 -4.35 -0.92
CA ILE A 62 -0.64 -3.92 -0.14
C ILE A 62 -1.79 -4.94 -0.19
N ASP A 63 -1.91 -5.73 -1.26
CA ASP A 63 -2.95 -6.74 -1.41
C ASP A 63 -2.70 -7.89 -0.41
N ASP A 64 -1.45 -8.30 -0.21
CA ASP A 64 -1.07 -9.26 0.84
C ASP A 64 -1.40 -8.74 2.26
N ILE A 65 -1.25 -7.43 2.48
CA ILE A 65 -1.62 -6.79 3.74
C ILE A 65 -3.14 -6.78 3.91
N TRP A 66 -3.90 -6.45 2.87
CA TRP A 66 -5.37 -6.51 2.90
C TRP A 66 -5.88 -7.92 3.21
N ASP A 67 -5.29 -8.94 2.59
CA ASP A 67 -5.59 -10.34 2.86
C ASP A 67 -5.30 -10.71 4.32
N ALA A 68 -4.17 -10.26 4.87
CA ALA A 68 -3.83 -10.49 6.28
C ALA A 68 -4.85 -9.84 7.24
N LEU A 69 -5.25 -8.59 6.96
CA LEU A 69 -6.26 -7.88 7.74
C LEU A 69 -7.62 -8.57 7.65
N GLN A 70 -8.05 -8.94 6.45
CA GLN A 70 -9.32 -9.65 6.25
C GLN A 70 -9.34 -10.97 7.02
N ARG A 71 -8.27 -11.78 6.93
CA ARG A 71 -8.15 -13.02 7.70
C ARG A 71 -8.17 -12.79 9.21
N SER A 72 -7.55 -11.70 9.69
CA SER A 72 -7.58 -11.32 11.11
C SER A 72 -9.00 -11.00 11.58
N VAL A 73 -9.71 -10.16 10.83
CA VAL A 73 -11.09 -9.78 11.12
C VAL A 73 -12.04 -10.99 11.09
N GLN A 74 -11.90 -11.87 10.10
CA GLN A 74 -12.72 -13.08 9.97
C GLN A 74 -12.55 -14.07 11.13
N LYS A 75 -11.39 -14.07 11.80
CA LYS A 75 -11.12 -14.94 12.95
C LYS A 75 -11.68 -14.40 14.27
N ARG A 76 -12.21 -13.18 14.30
CA ARG A 76 -12.76 -12.59 15.53
C ARG A 76 -14.04 -13.29 15.97
N SER A 77 -14.18 -13.40 17.28
CA SER A 77 -15.38 -13.91 17.94
C SER A 77 -15.77 -12.99 19.10
N PRO A 78 -16.96 -12.37 19.08
CA PRO A 78 -17.95 -12.42 18.01
C PRO A 78 -17.47 -11.71 16.73
N PRO A 79 -18.03 -12.07 15.54
CA PRO A 79 -17.76 -11.33 14.31
C PRO A 79 -18.30 -9.90 14.40
N PRO A 80 -17.71 -8.93 13.66
CA PRO A 80 -18.24 -7.57 13.60
C PRO A 80 -19.66 -7.55 13.02
N LEU A 81 -20.60 -6.88 13.69
CA LEU A 81 -22.01 -6.84 13.29
C LEU A 81 -22.41 -5.52 12.65
N THR A 82 -21.64 -4.45 12.94
CA THR A 82 -21.88 -3.10 12.40
C THR A 82 -20.66 -2.59 11.65
N SER A 83 -20.87 -1.55 10.82
CA SER A 83 -19.77 -0.86 10.14
C SER A 83 -18.74 -0.28 11.13
N THR A 84 -19.20 0.21 12.28
CA THR A 84 -18.34 0.72 13.35
C THR A 84 -17.49 -0.38 13.98
N ASP A 85 -18.07 -1.56 14.22
CA ASP A 85 -17.33 -2.71 14.75
C ASP A 85 -16.30 -3.20 13.74
N LEU A 86 -16.65 -3.21 12.45
CA LEU A 86 -15.74 -3.60 11.38
C LEU A 86 -14.56 -2.62 11.27
N TRP A 87 -14.83 -1.32 11.33
CA TRP A 87 -13.79 -0.29 11.31
C TRP A 87 -12.84 -0.44 12.50
N THR A 88 -13.38 -0.61 13.71
CA THR A 88 -12.58 -0.83 14.92
C THR A 88 -11.74 -2.10 14.80
N ALA A 89 -12.33 -3.19 14.30
CA ALA A 89 -11.64 -4.46 14.11
C ALA A 89 -10.50 -4.38 13.10
N LEU A 90 -10.65 -3.59 12.03
CA LEU A 90 -9.60 -3.33 11.05
C LEU A 90 -8.46 -2.52 11.66
N GLN A 91 -8.76 -1.46 12.43
CA GLN A 91 -7.74 -0.65 13.11
C GLN A 91 -6.94 -1.47 14.12
N ASP A 92 -7.62 -2.25 14.97
CA ASP A 92 -6.96 -3.14 15.91
C ASP A 92 -6.07 -4.17 15.20
N SER A 93 -6.58 -4.78 14.11
CA SER A 93 -5.84 -5.79 13.35
C SER A 93 -4.60 -5.17 12.70
N TRP A 94 -4.72 -3.94 12.19
CA TRP A 94 -3.59 -3.17 11.65
C TRP A 94 -2.51 -2.94 12.70
N CYS A 95 -2.89 -2.48 13.90
CA CYS A 95 -1.95 -2.26 15.00
C CYS A 95 -1.26 -3.54 15.49
N GLN A 96 -1.88 -4.70 15.25
CA GLN A 96 -1.35 -6.01 15.64
C GLN A 96 -0.56 -6.70 14.52
N LEU A 97 -0.46 -6.11 13.31
CA LEU A 97 0.32 -6.69 12.23
C LEU A 97 1.79 -6.85 12.68
N PRO A 98 2.36 -8.06 12.62
CA PRO A 98 3.73 -8.27 13.03
C PRO A 98 4.69 -7.49 12.12
N PRO A 99 5.66 -6.74 12.64
CA PRO A 99 6.69 -6.10 11.82
C PRO A 99 7.43 -7.09 10.91
N ALA A 100 7.60 -8.33 11.37
CA ALA A 100 8.18 -9.42 10.59
C ALA A 100 7.39 -9.76 9.31
N LEU A 101 6.06 -9.59 9.31
CA LEU A 101 5.25 -9.76 8.11
C LEU A 101 5.61 -8.70 7.08
N LEU A 102 5.66 -7.42 7.49
CA LEU A 102 6.03 -6.32 6.60
C LEU A 102 7.43 -6.50 6.03
N GLN A 103 8.39 -6.92 6.87
CA GLN A 103 9.74 -7.22 6.42
C GLN A 103 9.76 -8.36 5.39
N THR A 104 9.05 -9.47 5.67
CA THR A 104 8.97 -10.63 4.75
C THR A 104 8.38 -10.24 3.40
N LEU A 105 7.38 -9.36 3.39
CA LEU A 105 6.75 -8.86 2.17
C LEU A 105 7.69 -7.96 1.36
N ILE A 106 8.45 -7.08 2.03
CA ILE A 106 9.47 -6.26 1.35
C ILE A 106 10.56 -7.17 0.76
N GLU A 107 11.02 -8.16 1.52
CA GLU A 107 12.04 -9.12 1.10
C GLU A 107 11.55 -10.09 0.01
N SER A 108 10.24 -10.27 -0.16
CA SER A 108 9.68 -11.10 -1.24
C SER A 108 9.69 -10.41 -2.60
N MET A 109 9.78 -9.08 -2.65
CA MET A 109 9.69 -8.30 -3.90
C MET A 109 10.63 -8.76 -5.00
N PRO A 110 11.94 -9.02 -4.76
CA PRO A 110 12.82 -9.53 -5.80
C PRO A 110 12.32 -10.85 -6.42
N ARG A 111 11.70 -11.73 -5.61
CA ARG A 111 11.13 -12.99 -6.11
C ARG A 111 9.90 -12.75 -6.98
N HIS A 112 9.01 -11.83 -6.59
CA HIS A 112 7.84 -11.47 -7.39
C HIS A 112 8.26 -10.86 -8.73
N VAL A 113 9.29 -9.98 -8.74
CA VAL A 113 9.88 -9.44 -9.98
C VAL A 113 10.39 -10.57 -10.89
N VAL A 114 11.14 -11.52 -10.33
CA VAL A 114 11.68 -12.65 -11.10
C VAL A 114 10.55 -13.53 -11.66
N ALA A 115 9.51 -13.80 -10.88
CA ALA A 115 8.34 -14.56 -11.33
C ALA A 115 7.67 -13.84 -12.50
N LEU A 116 7.46 -12.53 -12.39
CA LEU A 116 6.84 -11.72 -13.44
C LEU A 116 7.65 -11.73 -14.74
N LEU A 117 8.97 -11.57 -14.64
CA LEU A 117 9.88 -11.63 -15.79
C LEU A 117 9.80 -13.00 -16.48
N ARG A 118 9.74 -14.09 -15.70
CA ARG A 118 9.58 -15.46 -16.24
C ARG A 118 8.24 -15.66 -16.92
N ALA A 119 7.16 -15.11 -16.34
CA ALA A 119 5.83 -15.15 -16.91
C ALA A 119 5.66 -14.26 -18.16
N ARG A 120 6.69 -13.46 -18.52
CA ARG A 120 6.65 -12.48 -19.62
C ARG A 120 5.48 -11.50 -19.50
N GLY A 121 5.11 -11.14 -18.27
CA GLY A 121 3.94 -10.32 -18.00
C GLY A 121 2.60 -11.10 -17.97
N GLY A 122 2.63 -12.43 -17.94
CA GLY A 122 1.48 -13.25 -17.54
C GLY A 122 1.30 -13.28 -16.02
N SER A 123 0.19 -13.89 -15.57
CA SER A 123 -0.10 -14.08 -14.14
C SER A 123 0.95 -14.98 -13.49
N THR A 124 1.29 -14.66 -12.24
CA THR A 124 2.31 -15.35 -11.43
C THR A 124 1.73 -16.06 -10.22
#